data_AF-A0A7K2MDC3-F1
#
_entry.id   AF-A0A7K2MDC3-F1
#
_cell.length_a   1.000
_cell.length_b   1.000
_cell.length_c   1.000
_cell.angle_alpha   90.00
_cell.angle_beta   90.00
_cell.angle_gamma   90.00
#
_symmetry.space_group_name_H-M   'P 1'
#
loop_
_entity.id
_entity.type
_entity.pdbx_description
1 polymer ?
#
loop_
_entity_poly.entity_id
_entity_poly.type
_entity_poly.pdbx_seq_one_letter_code
_entity_poly.pdbx_strand_id
1 'polypeptide(L)' 'GPAHLAAAVGAPVVSLFAPVVPAERWRPWGVPYVLLGDQDAPCAGSRARTCPVPGHPCLESVTAHDVRAAVEKVMQA' A
#
# COMPACT_ATOMS: atom_id res chain seq x y z
N GLY A 1 5.92 -10.01 2.94
CA GLY A 1 6.47 -9.73 1.59
C GLY A 1 7.61 -8.72 1.67
N PRO A 2 8.10 -8.19 0.54
CA PRO A 2 9.25 -7.26 0.51
C PRO A 2 9.12 -6.04 1.42
N ALA A 3 7.93 -5.44 1.52
CA ALA A 3 7.66 -4.33 2.43
C ALA A 3 7.97 -4.66 3.91
N HIS A 4 7.79 -5.91 4.32
CA HIS A 4 8.12 -6.35 5.69
C HIS A 4 9.63 -6.56 5.87
N LEU A 5 10.35 -6.97 4.82
CA LEU A 5 11.80 -7.06 4.86
C LEU A 5 12.44 -5.67 4.94
N ALA A 6 11.90 -4.69 4.19
CA ALA A 6 12.30 -3.29 4.32
C ALA A 6 12.07 -2.77 5.76
N ALA A 7 10.89 -3.02 6.32
CA ALA A 7 10.59 -2.64 7.70
C ALA A 7 11.53 -3.34 8.72
N ALA A 8 11.88 -4.60 8.50
CA ALA A 8 12.76 -5.36 9.39
C ALA A 8 14.19 -4.78 9.45
N VAL A 9 14.63 -4.07 8.41
CA VAL A 9 15.92 -3.35 8.40
C VAL A 9 15.78 -1.86 8.78
N GLY A 10 14.62 -1.46 9.30
CA GLY A 10 14.35 -0.08 9.73
C GLY A 10 14.08 0.90 8.60
N ALA A 11 13.92 0.43 7.35
CA ALA A 11 13.65 1.32 6.24
C ALA A 11 12.18 1.81 6.28
N PRO A 12 11.93 3.12 6.17
CA PRO A 12 10.58 3.65 5.94
C PRO A 12 10.00 3.14 4.61
N VAL A 13 8.68 2.99 4.54
CA VAL A 13 8.02 2.29 3.40
C VAL A 13 6.88 3.10 2.82
N VAL A 14 6.90 3.32 1.50
CA VAL A 14 5.69 3.65 0.73
C VAL A 14 5.16 2.36 0.10
N SER A 15 3.92 1.99 0.42
CA SER A 15 3.31 0.76 -0.09
C SER A 15 2.09 1.08 -0.95
N LEU A 16 2.16 0.71 -2.22
CA LEU A 16 0.97 0.54 -3.08
C LEU A 16 0.21 -0.68 -2.55
N PHE A 17 -0.99 -0.47 -2.01
CA PHE A 17 -1.67 -1.47 -1.19
C PHE A 17 -3.08 -1.77 -1.71
N ALA A 18 -3.25 -2.95 -2.31
CA ALA A 18 -4.57 -3.45 -2.69
C ALA A 18 -5.35 -3.93 -1.44
N PRO A 19 -6.62 -3.54 -1.25
CA PRO A 19 -7.36 -3.79 -0.02
C PRO A 19 -7.94 -5.22 0.08
N VAL A 20 -7.48 -6.18 -0.74
CA VAL A 20 -7.95 -7.58 -0.69
C VAL A 20 -7.72 -8.23 0.68
N VAL A 21 -6.86 -7.64 1.51
CA VAL A 21 -6.66 -7.94 2.93
C VAL A 21 -6.68 -6.65 3.75
N PRO A 22 -7.07 -6.70 5.05
CA PRO A 22 -7.15 -5.49 5.89
C PRO A 22 -5.77 -4.90 6.16
N ALA A 23 -5.61 -3.60 5.93
CA ALA A 23 -4.33 -2.90 6.11
C ALA A 23 -3.79 -3.04 7.55
N GLU A 24 -4.65 -3.02 8.57
CA GLU A 24 -4.23 -3.09 9.98
C GLU A 24 -3.41 -4.35 10.29
N ARG A 25 -3.62 -5.44 9.54
CA ARG A 25 -2.95 -6.73 9.76
C ARG A 25 -1.73 -6.95 8.86
N TRP A 26 -1.59 -6.20 7.77
CA TRP A 26 -0.64 -6.50 6.68
C TRP A 26 0.23 -5.33 6.24
N ARG A 27 0.01 -4.12 6.77
CA ARG A 27 0.86 -2.94 6.53
C ARG A 27 2.26 -3.12 7.15
N PRO A 28 3.27 -2.34 6.71
CA PRO A 28 4.56 -2.28 7.39
C PRO A 28 4.41 -2.02 8.90
N TRP A 29 5.21 -2.72 9.69
CA TRP A 29 5.15 -2.68 11.15
C TRP A 29 6.43 -2.08 11.73
N GLY A 30 6.27 -1.20 12.73
CA GLY A 30 7.40 -0.67 13.50
C GLY A 30 8.28 0.35 12.78
N VAL A 31 7.88 0.82 11.59
CA VAL A 31 8.59 1.86 10.81
C VAL A 31 7.60 2.91 10.29
N PRO A 32 8.04 4.14 9.98
CA PRO A 32 7.22 5.09 9.25
C PRO A 32 6.75 4.52 7.91
N TYR A 33 5.48 4.71 7.58
CA TYR A 33 4.93 4.24 6.32
C TYR A 33 3.81 5.13 5.78
N VAL A 34 3.60 5.04 4.47
CA VAL A 34 2.41 5.56 3.78
C VAL A 34 1.81 4.42 2.95
N LEU A 35 0.49 4.25 3.06
CA LEU A 35 -0.26 3.37 2.16
C LEU A 35 -0.90 4.22 1.06
N LEU A 36 -0.74 3.79 -0.19
CA LEU A 36 -1.35 4.39 -1.36
C LEU A 36 -2.30 3.38 -2.01
N GLY A 37 -3.45 3.88 -2.47
CA GLY A 37 -4.51 3.10 -3.07
C GLY A 37 -5.83 3.25 -2.32
N ASP A 38 -6.93 3.08 -3.04
CA ASP A 38 -8.28 3.15 -2.50
C ASP A 38 -8.56 1.90 -1.63
N GLN A 39 -8.76 2.12 -0.34
CA GLN A 39 -9.01 1.06 0.64
C GLN A 39 -10.48 0.60 0.65
N ASP A 40 -11.38 1.36 0.04
CA ASP A 40 -12.82 1.09 -0.03
C ASP A 40 -13.23 0.50 -1.40
N ALA A 41 -12.25 0.22 -2.27
CA ALA A 41 -12.48 -0.35 -3.59
C ALA A 41 -13.25 -1.69 -3.52
N PRO A 42 -14.03 -2.08 -4.56
CA PRO A 42 -14.90 -3.26 -4.51
C PRO A 42 -14.19 -4.61 -4.27
N CYS A 43 -12.87 -4.67 -4.41
CA CYS A 43 -12.07 -5.85 -4.10
C CYS A 43 -11.70 -5.98 -2.62
N ALA A 44 -12.07 -5.01 -1.77
CA ALA A 44 -11.71 -4.98 -0.36
C ALA A 44 -12.17 -6.25 0.38
N GLY A 45 -11.27 -6.83 1.18
CA GLY A 45 -11.54 -8.03 1.98
C GLY A 45 -11.75 -9.33 1.20
N SER A 46 -11.71 -9.30 -0.14
CA SER A 46 -12.00 -10.47 -0.98
C SER A 46 -10.96 -11.58 -0.93
N ARG A 47 -9.72 -11.27 -0.51
CA ARG A 47 -8.53 -12.15 -0.60
C ARG A 47 -8.26 -12.68 -2.01
N ALA A 48 -8.77 -12.01 -3.03
CA ALA A 48 -8.62 -12.43 -4.42
C ALA A 48 -7.14 -12.44 -4.84
N ARG A 49 -6.71 -13.54 -5.47
CA ARG A 49 -5.36 -13.66 -6.07
C ARG A 49 -5.32 -13.13 -7.50
N THR A 50 -6.44 -13.26 -8.21
CA THR A 50 -6.68 -12.65 -9.52
C THR A 50 -7.76 -11.60 -9.31
N CYS A 51 -7.51 -10.35 -9.73
CA CYS A 51 -8.45 -9.26 -9.50
C CYS A 51 -9.77 -9.51 -10.25
N PRO A 52 -10.93 -9.50 -9.56
CA PRO A 52 -12.23 -9.65 -10.22
C PRO A 52 -12.79 -8.33 -10.74
N VAL A 53 -12.14 -7.21 -10.42
CA VAL A 53 -12.61 -5.85 -10.75
C VAL A 53 -11.84 -5.32 -11.96
N PRO A 54 -12.50 -5.00 -13.09
CA PRO A 54 -11.85 -4.44 -14.27
C PRO A 54 -11.08 -3.15 -13.94
N GLY A 55 -9.89 -3.01 -14.53
CA GLY A 55 -9.11 -1.78 -14.44
C GLY A 55 -8.47 -1.48 -13.08
N HIS A 56 -8.44 -2.43 -12.14
CA HIS A 56 -7.73 -2.31 -10.86
C HIS A 56 -7.97 -0.97 -10.12
N PRO A 57 -9.23 -0.58 -9.86
CA PRO A 57 -9.56 0.75 -9.35
C PRO A 57 -8.93 1.07 -7.98
N CYS A 58 -8.51 0.05 -7.23
CA CYS A 58 -7.77 0.23 -5.99
C CYS A 58 -6.38 0.87 -6.16
N LEU A 59 -5.74 0.73 -7.32
CA LEU A 59 -4.37 1.23 -7.55
C LEU A 59 -4.22 2.07 -8.81
N GLU A 60 -5.12 1.93 -9.80
CA GLU A 60 -5.01 2.61 -11.10
C GLU A 60 -5.00 4.14 -10.99
N SER A 61 -5.67 4.69 -9.98
CA SER A 61 -5.69 6.14 -9.73
C SER A 61 -4.41 6.67 -9.09
N VAL A 62 -3.51 5.81 -8.59
CA VAL A 62 -2.27 6.23 -7.94
C VAL A 62 -1.26 6.66 -8.99
N THR A 63 -0.90 7.94 -8.99
CA THR A 63 0.05 8.50 -9.95
C THR A 63 1.48 8.43 -9.43
N ALA A 64 2.45 8.60 -10.34
CA ALA A 64 3.86 8.76 -9.95
C ALA A 64 4.10 10.00 -9.06
N HIS A 65 3.25 11.04 -9.18
CA HIS A 65 3.34 12.21 -8.32
C HIS A 65 2.94 11.88 -6.88
N ASP A 66 1.88 11.09 -6.69
CA ASP A 66 1.43 10.64 -5.37
C ASP A 66 2.51 9.80 -4.68
N VAL A 67 3.17 8.93 -5.44
CA VAL A 67 4.30 8.13 -4.92
C VAL A 67 5.45 9.03 -4.47
N ARG A 68 5.84 10.04 -5.28
CA ARG A 68 6.90 10.97 -4.90
C ARG A 68 6.55 11.75 -3.64
N ALA A 69 5.33 12.30 -3.55
CA ALA A 69 4.85 13.02 -2.38
C ALA A 69 4.84 12.12 -1.13
N ALA A 70 4.45 10.86 -1.26
CA ALA A 70 4.50 9.89 -0.18
C ALA A 70 5.93 9.58 0.30
N VAL A 71 6.89 9.51 -0.64
CA VAL A 71 8.31 9.33 -0.31
C VAL A 71 8.83 10.55 0.46
N GLU A 72 8.58 11.76 -0.04
CA GLU A 72 8.97 13.00 0.65
C GLU A 72 8.38 13.04 2.06
N LYS A 73 7.11 12.67 2.23
CA LYS A 73 6.42 12.61 3.52
C LYS A 73 7.06 11.61 4.49
N VAL A 74 7.38 10.40 4.02
CA VAL A 74 7.88 9.34 4.91
C VAL A 74 9.35 9.51 5.29
N MET A 75 10.13 10.28 4.52
CA MET A 75 11.51 10.66 4.87
C MET A 75 11.59 11.74 5.96
N GLN A 76 10.51 12.48 6.21
CA GLN A 76 10.46 13.54 7.21
C GLN A 76 9.93 13.07 8.58
N ALA A 77 9.57 11.79 8.71
CA ALA A 77 8.94 11.19 9.88
C ALA A 77 9.94 10.52 10.82
#